data_AF-A0A2A4NSX5-F1
#
_entry.id   AF-A0A2A4NSX5-F1
#
_cell.length_a   1.000
_cell.length_b   1.000
_cell.length_c   1.000
_cell.angle_alpha   90.00
_cell.angle_beta   90.00
_cell.angle_gamma   90.00
#
_symmetry.space_group_name_H-M   'P 1'
#
loop_
_entity.id
_entity.type
_entity.pdbx_description
1 polymer ?
#
loop_
_entity_poly.entity_id
_entity_poly.type
_entity_poly.pdbx_seq_one_letter_code
_entity_poly.pdbx_strand_id
1 'polypeptide(L)'
;MERPNDLPEQPEYQTYRTEWQGIGLEIRHCSRWLCSSGELITQHVEVRSAGKVPLPITDTGYRSHFMHGAEALLEFDDDPVGFMVWWLDEAAKSKEWKQKVEADRQFELF
;
A
#
# COMPACT_ATOMS: atom_id res chain seq x y z
N MET A 1 -22.88 31.10 -19.50
CA MET A 1 -21.97 31.36 -18.36
C MET A 1 -21.63 30.01 -17.77
N GLU A 2 -20.59 29.39 -18.31
CA GLU A 2 -20.07 28.10 -17.84
C GLU A 2 -19.29 28.37 -16.56
N ARG A 3 -19.65 27.68 -15.46
CA ARG A 3 -18.92 27.77 -14.20
C ARG A 3 -17.54 27.14 -14.42
N PRO A 4 -16.42 27.82 -14.12
CA PRO A 4 -15.12 27.15 -14.13
C PRO A 4 -15.14 26.12 -13.01
N ASN A 5 -15.24 24.85 -13.39
CA ASN A 5 -15.14 23.71 -12.48
C ASN A 5 -13.65 23.42 -12.27
N ASP A 6 -12.93 24.41 -11.71
CA ASP A 6 -11.59 24.21 -11.16
C ASP A 6 -11.77 23.50 -9.81
N LEU A 7 -12.15 22.22 -9.89
CA LEU A 7 -11.88 21.31 -8.79
C LEU A 7 -10.36 21.28 -8.63
N PRO A 8 -9.83 21.35 -7.40
CA PRO A 8 -8.40 21.18 -7.21
C PRO A 8 -7.98 19.88 -7.91
N GLU A 9 -6.91 19.94 -8.71
CA GLU A 9 -6.33 18.77 -9.38
C GLU A 9 -6.27 17.64 -8.36
N GLN A 10 -7.13 16.64 -8.52
CA GLN A 10 -7.17 15.54 -7.56
C GLN A 10 -5.84 14.79 -7.70
N PRO A 11 -5.22 14.38 -6.58
CA PRO A 11 -4.00 13.59 -6.63
C PRO A 11 -4.23 12.37 -7.54
N GLU A 12 -3.45 12.27 -8.62
CA GLU A 12 -3.55 11.15 -9.56
C GLU A 12 -3.03 9.88 -8.87
N TYR A 13 -3.93 8.90 -8.70
CA TYR A 13 -3.59 7.59 -8.17
C TYR A 13 -3.36 6.60 -9.31
N GLN A 14 -2.16 6.05 -9.35
CA GLN A 14 -1.86 4.89 -10.18
C GLN A 14 -2.23 3.64 -9.40
N THR A 15 -3.04 2.78 -10.03
CA THR A 15 -3.52 1.54 -9.41
C THR A 15 -2.81 0.36 -10.05
N TYR A 16 -2.24 -0.48 -9.22
CA TYR A 16 -1.51 -1.69 -9.59
C TYR A 16 -2.20 -2.88 -8.96
N ARG A 17 -2.19 -4.01 -9.68
CA ARG A 17 -2.71 -5.28 -9.16
C ARG A 17 -1.61 -6.30 -9.20
N THR A 18 -1.44 -7.01 -8.10
CA THR A 18 -0.44 -8.06 -7.95
C THR A 18 -0.99 -9.16 -7.06
N GLU A 19 -0.22 -10.23 -6.88
CA GLU A 19 -0.54 -11.32 -5.96
C GLU A 19 0.65 -11.53 -5.02
N TRP A 20 0.37 -11.69 -3.73
CA TRP A 20 1.37 -12.00 -2.71
C TRP A 20 0.94 -13.24 -1.93
N GLN A 21 1.74 -14.31 -2.01
CA GLN A 21 1.44 -15.61 -1.36
C GLN A 21 0.02 -16.16 -1.65
N GLY A 22 -0.50 -15.95 -2.86
CA GLY A 22 -1.86 -16.33 -3.24
C GLY A 22 -2.96 -15.36 -2.81
N ILE A 23 -2.60 -14.24 -2.18
CA ILE A 23 -3.53 -13.16 -1.80
C ILE A 23 -3.46 -12.08 -2.89
N GLY A 24 -4.58 -11.84 -3.58
CA GLY A 24 -4.69 -10.74 -4.53
C GLY A 24 -4.54 -9.39 -3.82
N LEU A 25 -3.70 -8.51 -4.35
CA LEU A 25 -3.45 -7.17 -3.81
C LEU A 25 -3.79 -6.10 -4.85
N GLU A 26 -4.43 -5.04 -4.38
CA GLU A 26 -4.60 -3.78 -5.10
C GLU A 26 -3.77 -2.71 -4.39
N ILE A 27 -2.78 -2.17 -5.09
CA ILE A 27 -1.87 -1.14 -4.59
C ILE A 27 -2.21 0.16 -5.32
N ARG A 28 -2.43 1.24 -4.58
CA ARG A 28 -2.68 2.57 -5.15
C ARG A 28 -1.56 3.50 -4.72
N HIS A 29 -0.92 4.17 -5.66
CA HIS A 29 0.19 5.06 -5.38
C HIS A 29 -0.07 6.44 -5.96
N CYS A 30 0.24 7.46 -5.17
CA CYS A 30 0.24 8.84 -5.58
C CYS A 30 1.59 9.48 -5.18
N SER A 31 2.42 9.78 -6.17
CA SER A 31 3.75 10.37 -5.97
C SER A 31 3.70 11.83 -5.49
N ARG A 32 2.56 12.51 -5.68
CA ARG A 32 2.33 13.92 -5.33
C ARG A 32 1.03 14.06 -4.56
N TRP A 33 0.93 13.38 -3.42
CA TRP A 33 -0.29 13.44 -2.61
C TRP A 33 -0.40 14.74 -1.82
N LEU A 34 0.71 15.19 -1.24
CA LEU A 34 0.83 16.51 -0.63
C LEU A 34 2.11 17.16 -1.15
N CYS A 35 1.96 18.29 -1.82
CA CYS A 35 3.06 19.17 -2.21
C CYS A 35 2.77 20.56 -1.67
N SER A 36 3.49 20.97 -0.63
CA SER A 36 3.61 22.40 -0.31
C SER A 36 4.64 23.03 -1.25
N SER A 37 4.50 24.32 -1.54
CA SER A 37 5.29 25.09 -2.52
C SER A 37 6.82 25.15 -2.27
N GLY A 38 7.37 24.38 -1.34
CA GLY A 38 8.79 24.21 -1.09
C GLY A 38 9.08 22.80 -0.59
N GLU A 39 9.81 22.03 -1.40
CA GLU A 39 10.60 20.80 -1.14
C GLU A 39 9.96 19.61 -0.40
N LEU A 40 8.83 19.78 0.27
CA LEU A 40 8.13 18.74 1.02
C LEU A 40 7.11 18.05 0.11
N ILE A 41 7.60 17.03 -0.58
CA ILE A 41 6.79 16.10 -1.37
C ILE A 41 6.45 14.91 -0.48
N THR A 42 5.16 14.64 -0.28
CA THR A 42 4.69 13.41 0.37
C THR A 42 4.05 12.50 -0.67
N GLN A 43 4.58 11.29 -0.76
CA GLN A 43 3.99 10.19 -1.51
C GLN A 43 3.00 9.44 -0.62
N HIS A 44 1.93 8.96 -1.22
CA HIS A 44 0.93 8.15 -0.55
C HIS A 44 0.79 6.81 -1.27
N VAL A 45 0.97 5.71 -0.52
CA VAL A 45 0.75 4.34 -1.00
C VAL A 45 -0.33 3.70 -0.15
N GLU A 46 -1.33 3.14 -0.81
CA GLU A 46 -2.37 2.32 -0.22
C GLU A 46 -2.21 0.89 -0.70
N VAL A 47 -2.45 -0.08 0.19
CA VAL A 47 -2.60 -1.48 -0.19
C VAL A 47 -3.94 -2.01 0.32
N ARG A 48 -4.59 -2.81 -0.51
CA ARG A 48 -5.83 -3.53 -0.22
C ARG A 48 -5.68 -4.98 -0.61
N SER A 49 -5.96 -5.90 0.32
CA SER A 49 -6.09 -7.31 0.00
C SER A 49 -7.48 -7.62 -0.55
N ALA A 50 -7.53 -8.55 -1.49
CA ALA A 50 -8.76 -9.16 -1.97
C ALA A 50 -9.45 -9.88 -0.81
N GLY A 51 -10.76 -9.70 -0.69
CA GLY A 51 -11.54 -10.33 0.38
C GLY A 51 -11.26 -9.82 1.79
N LYS A 52 -10.52 -8.71 1.95
CA LYS A 52 -10.11 -8.16 3.26
C LYS A 52 -9.29 -9.15 4.10
N VAL A 53 -8.54 -10.01 3.41
CA VAL A 53 -7.63 -10.97 4.06
C VAL A 53 -6.59 -10.18 4.86
N PRO A 54 -6.35 -10.52 6.13
CA PRO A 54 -5.32 -9.86 6.91
C PRO A 54 -3.96 -9.99 6.23
N LEU A 55 -3.13 -8.96 6.35
CA LEU A 55 -1.76 -8.91 5.86
C LEU A 55 -0.82 -8.73 7.06
N PRO A 56 0.48 -9.07 6.93
CA PRO A 56 1.47 -8.83 7.98
C PRO A 56 1.51 -7.38 8.49
N ILE A 57 1.12 -6.44 7.64
CA ILE A 57 1.13 -5.00 7.94
C ILE A 57 -0.26 -4.49 8.36
N THR A 58 -1.34 -5.27 8.26
CA THR A 58 -2.70 -4.82 8.62
C THR A 58 -3.66 -5.97 8.88
N ASP A 59 -4.36 -5.95 9.99
CA ASP A 59 -5.38 -6.97 10.31
C ASP A 59 -6.66 -6.85 9.47
N THR A 60 -6.91 -5.68 8.88
CA THR A 60 -8.14 -5.42 8.11
C THR A 60 -7.98 -5.68 6.61
N GLY A 61 -6.76 -5.99 6.17
CA GLY A 61 -6.44 -6.09 4.76
C GLY A 61 -6.24 -4.74 4.05
N TYR A 62 -6.37 -3.62 4.76
CA TYR A 62 -6.13 -2.28 4.22
C TYR A 62 -5.05 -1.54 5.02
N ARG A 63 -4.08 -0.93 4.33
CA ARG A 63 -3.11 -0.01 4.95
C ARG A 63 -2.85 1.17 4.04
N SER A 64 -2.84 2.36 4.63
CA SER A 64 -2.36 3.59 4.01
C SER A 64 -1.00 3.94 4.63
N HIS A 65 -0.04 4.26 3.78
CA HIS A 65 1.33 4.59 4.16
C HIS A 65 1.78 5.87 3.44
N PHE A 66 2.40 6.77 4.21
CA PHE A 66 2.88 8.05 3.71
C PHE A 66 4.39 8.05 3.77
N MET A 67 5.02 8.41 2.66
CA MET A 67 6.47 8.51 2.56
C MET A 67 6.85 9.95 2.25
N HIS A 68 7.87 10.45 2.92
CA HIS A 68 8.36 11.82 2.72
C HIS A 68 9.54 11.80 1.75
N GLY A 69 9.54 12.71 0.79
CA GLY A 69 10.56 12.84 -0.25
C GLY A 69 10.11 12.28 -1.60
N ALA A 70 10.55 12.93 -2.68
CA ALA A 70 10.35 12.41 -4.03
C ALA A 70 11.15 11.12 -4.28
N GLU A 71 12.26 10.94 -3.57
CA GLU A 71 13.17 9.80 -3.68
C GLU A 71 12.81 8.61 -2.78
N ALA A 72 11.65 8.64 -2.11
CA ALA A 72 11.27 7.59 -1.16
C ALA A 72 11.14 6.18 -1.77
N LEU A 73 10.87 6.08 -3.08
CA LEU A 73 10.80 4.81 -3.82
C LEU A 73 12.01 4.60 -4.73
N LEU A 74 13.03 5.47 -4.68
CA LEU A 74 14.19 5.40 -5.58
C LEU A 74 14.97 4.08 -5.40
N GLU A 75 15.04 3.56 -4.16
CA GLU A 75 15.66 2.26 -3.86
C GLU A 75 14.93 1.07 -4.50
N PHE A 76 13.71 1.28 -4.97
CA PHE A 76 12.86 0.31 -5.64
C PHE A 76 12.61 0.69 -7.12
N ASP A 77 13.49 1.47 -7.75
CA ASP A 77 13.33 1.95 -9.13
C ASP A 77 12.00 2.71 -9.36
N ASP A 78 11.56 3.45 -8.33
CA ASP A 78 10.24 4.12 -8.29
C ASP A 78 9.05 3.15 -8.44
N ASP A 79 9.24 1.87 -8.14
CA ASP A 79 8.20 0.84 -8.19
C ASP A 79 7.46 0.70 -6.84
N PRO A 80 6.23 1.20 -6.71
CA PRO A 80 5.45 1.04 -5.49
C PRO A 80 5.06 -0.42 -5.25
N VAL A 81 4.98 -1.25 -6.29
CA VAL A 81 4.63 -2.68 -6.14
C VAL A 81 5.76 -3.43 -5.46
N GLY A 82 6.99 -3.27 -5.93
CA GLY A 82 8.20 -3.86 -5.36
C GLY A 82 8.41 -3.46 -3.90
N PHE A 83 8.26 -2.16 -3.57
CA PHE A 83 8.30 -1.68 -2.19
C PHE A 83 7.26 -2.40 -1.30
N MET A 84 6.00 -2.49 -1.75
CA MET A 84 4.94 -3.11 -0.97
C MET A 84 5.15 -4.62 -0.79
N VAL A 85 5.58 -5.34 -1.83
CA VAL A 85 5.87 -6.77 -1.76
C VAL A 85 7.03 -7.03 -0.80
N TRP A 86 8.12 -6.28 -0.92
CA TRP A 86 9.25 -6.37 0.01
C TRP A 86 8.83 -6.10 1.45
N TRP A 87 8.02 -5.06 1.69
CA TRP A 87 7.55 -4.73 3.03
C TRP A 87 6.67 -5.83 3.62
N LEU A 88 5.79 -6.43 2.81
CA LEU A 88 4.99 -7.59 3.21
C LEU A 88 5.87 -8.78 3.56
N ASP A 89 6.88 -9.10 2.75
CA ASP A 89 7.81 -10.20 3.02
C ASP A 89 8.64 -9.98 4.28
N GLU A 90 9.15 -8.76 4.52
CA GLU A 90 9.86 -8.43 5.76
C GLU A 90 8.93 -8.54 6.98
N ALA A 91 7.73 -7.97 6.91
CA ALA A 91 6.76 -8.05 7.99
C ALA A 91 6.28 -9.50 8.25
N ALA A 92 6.20 -10.33 7.21
CA ALA A 92 5.83 -11.74 7.32
C ALA A 92 6.89 -12.59 8.04
N LYS A 93 8.13 -12.12 8.17
CA LYS A 93 9.17 -12.81 8.95
C LYS A 93 8.93 -12.75 10.45
N SER A 94 8.12 -11.80 10.93
CA SER A 94 7.80 -11.64 12.34
C SER A 94 7.19 -12.92 12.93
N LYS A 95 7.56 -13.24 14.17
CA LYS A 95 7.03 -14.43 14.86
C LYS A 95 5.53 -14.32 15.08
N GLU A 96 5.05 -13.11 15.37
CA GLU A 96 3.63 -12.82 15.57
C GLU A 96 2.80 -13.14 14.32
N TRP A 97 3.28 -12.73 13.13
CA TRP A 97 2.59 -13.05 11.88
C TRP A 97 2.54 -14.56 11.63
N LYS A 98 3.65 -15.27 11.83
CA LYS A 98 3.70 -16.73 11.65
C LYS A 98 2.71 -17.43 12.57
N GLN A 99 2.66 -17.04 13.84
CA GLN A 99 1.70 -17.59 14.80
C GLN A 99 0.26 -17.30 14.40
N LYS A 100 -0.03 -16.11 13.88
CA LYS A 100 -1.37 -15.76 13.38
C LYS A 100 -1.77 -16.62 12.19
N VAL A 101 -0.89 -16.79 11.21
CA VAL A 101 -1.14 -17.64 10.03
C VAL A 101 -1.33 -19.10 10.45
N GLU A 102 -0.55 -19.60 11.40
CA GLU A 102 -0.71 -20.96 11.94
C GLU A 102 -2.01 -21.13 12.71
N ALA A 103 -2.41 -20.14 13.52
CA ALA A 103 -3.67 -20.15 14.25
C ALA A 103 -4.87 -20.15 13.28
N ASP A 104 -4.87 -19.26 12.29
CA ASP A 104 -5.93 -19.19 11.28
C ASP A 104 -6.07 -20.54 10.54
N ARG A 105 -4.96 -21.18 10.15
CA ARG A 105 -4.97 -22.53 9.55
C ARG A 105 -5.51 -23.63 10.46
N GLN A 106 -5.33 -23.51 11.78
CA GLN A 106 -5.83 -24.49 12.75
C GLN A 106 -7.35 -24.36 12.97
N PHE A 107 -7.91 -23.15 12.85
CA PHE A 107 -9.35 -22.92 13.00
C PHE A 107 -10.18 -23.36 11.80
N GLU A 108 -9.57 -23.59 10.63
CA GLU A 108 -10.25 -24.16 9.46
C GLU A 108 -10.49 -25.69 9.56
N LEU A 109 -10.00 -26.35 10.62
CA LEU A 109 -10.00 -27.82 10.74
C LEU A 109 -11.16 -28.43 11.56
N PHE A 110 -12.21 -27.65 11.90
CA PHE A 110 -13.34 -28.12 12.73
C PHE A 110 -14.70 -27.95 12.07
#